data_AF-A0A6J8A5X6-F1
#
_entry.id   AF-A0A6J8A5X6-F1
#
_cell.length_a   1.000
_cell.length_b   1.000
_cell.length_c   1.000
_cell.angle_alpha   90.00
_cell.angle_beta   90.00
_cell.angle_gamma   90.00
#
_symmetry.space_group_name_H-M   'P 1'
#
loop_
_entity.id
_entity.type
_entity.pdbx_description
1 polymer ?
#
loop_
_entity_poly.entity_id
_entity_poly.type
_entity_poly.pdbx_seq_one_letter_code
_entity_poly.pdbx_strand_id
1 'polypeptide(L)'
;MKFLISSFSSTLALYKILSFPHPISQKNTTKASQILDLPNYITITPNRRHFTTFNYETLYNCDVDRYITCDVSLPIQTIKTSSCIFALLHDNKSVIFDQCNLRLLPELTKPNIFELSPASILLTNAKEVTLKCPNKTSTLPGCQFCIQNIPCSCTLQTSTITYHPRLVNCQEKLQESTRLYPINLALLHAFFGFDKVKSYFGNTYFKTAVNISIPNFKFYNHKFNSILASDIEDHVNLKKIAKSAKKDETIFQNLAEPLLDGQITLDSNWPDTNCYLAIASITIGGISFIGFVYMFLQFRSLRTSLLMLQQVHNVHSKSTVPSFLFETVTQTTTKSFLDSAILKEFTWIHGSLIVGVLILILLICVLVCLFKHKSHNTTIMLEITSGGSCATIPVTSFPLCPSYWDIQPPVTIQNVQICNFPFGKLSVEWPGFKVINKLTKQSLTVKTCFKVGLFNYFKVRRIINQLYCAYILIGHQGLATPLQEN
;
A
#
# COMPACT_ATOMS: atom_id res chain seq x y z
N MET A 1 28.23 46.07 45.73
CA MET A 1 28.04 45.82 44.27
C MET A 1 26.56 45.72 43.99
N LYS A 2 26.04 46.40 42.96
CA LYS A 2 24.65 46.23 42.49
C LYS A 2 24.69 45.24 41.32
N PHE A 3 24.20 44.02 41.53
CA PHE A 3 24.02 43.07 40.45
C PHE A 3 22.72 43.36 39.71
N LEU A 4 22.77 43.40 38.39
CA LEU A 4 21.58 43.52 37.55
C LEU A 4 20.81 42.18 37.61
N ILE A 5 19.60 42.22 38.15
CA ILE A 5 18.69 41.06 38.26
C ILE A 5 18.18 40.64 36.88
N SER A 6 18.22 41.53 35.89
CA SER A 6 17.80 41.27 34.50
C SER A 6 18.69 42.01 33.51
N SER A 7 18.81 41.47 32.30
CA SER A 7 19.45 42.11 31.15
C SER A 7 18.66 43.29 30.58
N PHE A 8 17.39 43.46 31.00
CA PHE A 8 16.54 44.58 30.63
C PHE A 8 16.43 45.61 31.75
N SER A 9 16.59 46.88 31.41
CA SER A 9 16.49 48.01 32.34
C SER A 9 15.03 48.39 32.68
N SER A 10 14.04 47.74 32.08
CA SER A 10 12.61 48.07 32.22
C SER A 10 11.77 46.84 32.51
N THR A 11 10.70 47.03 33.29
CA THR A 11 9.70 45.99 33.53
C THR A 11 8.97 45.59 32.25
N LEU A 12 8.60 44.32 32.15
CA LEU A 12 7.83 43.77 31.03
C LEU A 12 6.35 43.78 31.39
N ALA A 13 5.48 44.04 30.41
CA ALA A 13 4.04 43.94 30.59
C ALA A 13 3.58 42.50 30.34
N LEU A 14 2.95 41.86 31.33
CA LEU A 14 2.37 40.51 31.24
C LEU A 14 0.91 40.59 30.81
N TYR A 15 0.55 39.81 29.79
CA TYR A 15 -0.81 39.68 29.28
C TYR A 15 -1.25 38.23 29.36
N LYS A 16 -2.48 38.00 29.84
CA LYS A 16 -3.16 36.71 29.73
C LYS A 16 -3.80 36.61 28.35
N ILE A 17 -3.60 35.49 27.68
CA ILE A 17 -4.18 35.21 26.37
C ILE A 17 -5.42 34.34 26.58
N LEU A 18 -6.53 34.76 25.99
CA LEU A 18 -7.79 34.04 26.02
C LEU A 18 -8.20 33.74 24.58
N SER A 19 -8.58 32.50 24.32
CA SER A 19 -9.08 32.04 23.03
C SER A 19 -10.50 31.50 23.21
N PHE A 20 -11.43 31.96 22.37
CA PHE A 20 -12.84 31.58 22.46
C PHE A 20 -13.36 31.10 21.10
N PRO A 21 -14.29 30.14 21.08
CA PRO A 21 -14.95 29.70 19.85
C PRO A 21 -15.88 30.80 19.33
N HIS A 22 -15.55 31.36 18.17
CA HIS A 22 -16.38 32.37 17.51
C HIS A 22 -17.30 31.70 16.48
N PRO A 23 -18.63 31.88 16.54
CA PRO A 23 -19.56 31.29 15.57
C PRO A 23 -19.24 31.72 14.14
N ILE A 24 -19.42 30.81 13.18
CA ILE A 24 -19.18 31.11 11.75
C ILE A 24 -20.27 31.97 11.13
N SER A 25 -21.48 31.88 11.67
CA SER A 25 -22.63 32.66 11.26
C SER A 25 -23.54 32.86 12.46
N GLN A 26 -24.12 34.06 12.55
CA GLN A 26 -25.07 34.40 13.60
C GLN A 26 -26.42 33.69 13.45
N LYS A 27 -26.70 33.13 12.25
CA LYS A 27 -27.95 32.42 11.97
C LYS A 27 -27.76 30.94 12.23
N ASN A 28 -28.10 30.52 13.45
CA ASN A 28 -28.38 29.14 13.86
C ASN A 28 -27.40 28.08 13.31
N THR A 29 -26.11 28.40 13.35
CA THR A 29 -25.07 27.39 13.11
C THR A 29 -24.64 26.81 14.45
N THR A 30 -24.33 25.51 14.48
CA THR A 30 -23.68 24.85 15.62
C THR A 30 -22.16 24.89 15.48
N LYS A 31 -21.61 25.60 14.49
CA LYS A 31 -20.17 25.57 14.20
C LYS A 31 -19.50 26.87 14.62
N ALA A 32 -18.29 26.75 15.13
CA ALA A 32 -17.46 27.89 15.49
C ALA A 32 -16.06 27.73 14.91
N SER A 33 -15.29 28.80 14.85
CA SER A 33 -13.86 28.72 14.61
C SER A 33 -13.10 29.27 15.81
N GLN A 34 -11.94 28.69 16.09
CA GLN A 34 -11.08 29.10 17.19
C GLN A 34 -9.61 29.00 16.77
N ILE A 35 -8.77 29.82 17.39
CA ILE A 35 -7.31 29.66 17.30
C ILE A 35 -6.89 28.72 18.43
N LEU A 36 -6.30 27.59 18.07
CA LEU A 36 -5.75 26.62 19.03
C LEU A 36 -4.24 26.83 19.20
N ASP A 37 -3.65 26.13 20.18
CA ASP A 37 -2.21 26.12 20.48
C ASP A 37 -1.61 27.51 20.78
N LEU A 38 -2.40 28.37 21.42
CA LEU A 38 -1.90 29.65 21.93
C LEU A 38 -1.28 29.46 23.32
N PRO A 39 -0.16 30.14 23.63
CA PRO A 39 0.39 30.15 24.98
C PRO A 39 -0.60 30.83 25.95
N ASN A 40 -0.52 30.51 27.23
CA ASN A 40 -1.44 31.08 28.22
C ASN A 40 -1.15 32.56 28.50
N TYR A 41 0.12 32.95 28.43
CA TYR A 41 0.55 34.32 28.68
C TYR A 41 1.63 34.77 27.71
N ILE A 42 1.73 36.08 27.52
CA ILE A 42 2.80 36.74 26.78
C ILE A 42 3.30 37.93 27.59
N THR A 43 4.62 38.10 27.64
CA THR A 43 5.24 39.33 28.12
C THR A 43 5.86 40.10 26.97
N ILE A 44 5.72 41.41 27.01
CA ILE A 44 6.23 42.31 25.97
C ILE A 44 6.98 43.45 26.62
N THR A 45 8.11 43.81 26.02
CA THR A 45 8.90 45.00 26.38
C THR A 45 8.12 46.30 26.13
N PRO A 46 8.35 47.39 26.89
CA PRO A 46 7.64 48.66 26.69
C PRO A 46 7.78 49.23 25.27
N ASN A 47 8.94 49.03 24.63
CA ASN A 47 9.20 49.43 23.24
C ASN A 47 8.61 48.46 22.20
N ARG A 48 7.94 47.40 22.66
CA ARG A 48 7.34 46.30 21.85
C ARG A 48 8.33 45.56 20.96
N ARG A 49 9.64 45.68 21.17
CA ARG A 49 10.69 45.08 20.32
C ARG A 49 11.01 43.63 20.61
N HIS A 50 10.65 43.21 21.81
CA HIS A 50 10.92 41.88 22.30
C HIS A 50 9.74 41.35 23.09
N PHE A 51 9.53 40.04 23.00
CA PHE A 51 8.48 39.34 23.71
C PHE A 51 8.96 37.95 24.16
N THR A 52 8.28 37.37 25.13
CA THR A 52 8.41 35.95 25.48
C THR A 52 7.08 35.41 25.97
N THR A 53 6.88 34.11 25.90
CA THR A 53 5.59 33.44 26.18
C THR A 53 5.72 32.51 27.37
N PHE A 54 4.65 32.40 28.17
CA PHE A 54 4.61 31.54 29.35
C PHE A 54 3.43 30.59 29.29
N ASN A 55 3.64 29.41 29.85
CA ASN A 55 2.58 28.51 30.23
C ASN A 55 2.18 28.78 31.69
N TYR A 56 1.01 28.27 32.07
CA TYR A 56 0.50 28.41 33.44
C TYR A 56 1.48 27.91 34.50
N GLU A 57 2.11 26.76 34.27
CA GLU A 57 3.06 26.12 35.19
C GLU A 57 4.28 27.01 35.49
N THR A 58 4.79 27.72 34.48
CA THR A 58 5.94 28.62 34.65
C THR A 58 5.57 29.81 35.52
N LEU A 59 4.37 30.36 35.35
CA LEU A 59 3.90 31.51 36.12
C LEU A 59 3.54 31.14 37.56
N TYR A 60 3.09 29.91 37.80
CA TYR A 60 2.74 29.42 39.14
C TYR A 60 3.93 29.41 40.10
N ASN A 61 5.14 29.20 39.58
CA ASN A 61 6.38 29.20 40.36
C ASN A 61 7.00 30.61 40.51
N CYS A 62 6.29 31.66 40.12
CA CYS A 62 6.77 33.04 40.26
C CYS A 62 6.23 33.68 41.54
N ASP A 63 7.06 34.46 42.20
CA ASP A 63 6.65 35.29 43.32
C ASP A 63 5.88 36.51 42.81
N VAL A 64 4.71 36.76 43.40
CA VAL A 64 3.82 37.87 43.06
C VAL A 64 3.78 38.85 44.23
N ASP A 65 4.47 39.97 44.09
CA ASP A 65 4.33 41.14 44.96
C ASP A 65 3.90 42.37 44.12
N ARG A 66 4.61 43.50 44.17
CA ARG A 66 4.40 44.63 43.25
C ARG A 66 4.85 44.32 41.82
N TYR A 67 5.77 43.38 41.69
CA TYR A 67 6.29 42.86 40.42
C TYR A 67 6.21 41.34 40.46
N ILE A 68 6.12 40.72 39.28
CA ILE A 68 6.20 39.27 39.15
C ILE A 68 7.66 38.92 38.90
N THR A 69 8.25 38.16 39.81
CA THR A 69 9.63 37.68 39.69
C THR A 69 9.63 36.16 39.60
N CYS A 70 10.32 35.62 38.60
CA CYS A 70 10.39 34.19 38.35
C CYS A 70 11.84 33.75 38.43
N ASP A 71 12.10 32.62 39.08
CA ASP A 71 13.45 32.00 39.14
C ASP A 71 13.86 31.31 37.84
N VAL A 72 13.04 31.45 36.78
CA VAL A 72 13.26 30.86 35.47
C VAL A 72 13.76 31.93 34.50
N SER A 73 14.95 31.70 33.94
CA SER A 73 15.47 32.52 32.84
C SER A 73 14.84 32.07 31.52
N LEU A 74 13.87 32.84 31.01
CA LEU A 74 13.26 32.56 29.71
C LEU A 74 13.98 33.27 28.56
N PRO A 75 14.14 32.61 27.41
CA PRO A 75 14.67 33.27 26.22
C PRO A 75 13.67 34.32 25.74
N ILE A 76 14.19 35.50 25.42
CA ILE A 76 13.41 36.61 24.89
C ILE A 76 13.58 36.64 23.37
N GLN A 77 12.46 36.65 22.66
CA GLN A 77 12.40 36.66 21.21
C GLN A 77 12.31 38.10 20.69
N THR A 78 12.82 38.33 19.47
CA THR A 78 12.76 39.63 18.80
C THR A 78 11.54 39.72 17.88
N ILE A 79 11.04 40.92 17.58
CA ILE A 79 9.98 41.15 16.57
C ILE A 79 10.23 40.40 15.25
N LYS A 80 11.50 40.22 14.85
CA LYS A 80 11.85 39.63 13.56
C LYS A 80 11.40 38.17 13.43
N THR A 81 11.23 37.46 14.55
CA THR A 81 10.70 36.10 14.52
C THR A 81 9.19 36.14 14.40
N SER A 82 8.69 35.82 13.20
CA SER A 82 7.27 35.74 12.93
C SER A 82 6.64 34.60 13.75
N SER A 83 5.79 34.93 14.72
CA SER A 83 4.98 33.98 15.49
C SER A 83 3.51 34.36 15.44
N CYS A 84 2.61 33.38 15.62
CA CYS A 84 1.16 33.63 15.63
C CYS A 84 0.76 34.69 16.66
N ILE A 85 1.27 34.58 17.90
CA ILE A 85 0.90 35.52 18.97
C ILE A 85 1.40 36.93 18.70
N PHE A 86 2.60 37.06 18.14
CA PHE A 86 3.14 38.34 17.75
C PHE A 86 2.33 38.96 16.60
N ALA A 87 1.94 38.15 15.62
CA ALA A 87 1.10 38.57 14.52
C ALA A 87 -0.28 39.06 15.01
N LEU A 88 -0.88 38.39 16.00
CA LEU A 88 -2.12 38.82 16.64
C LEU A 88 -1.97 40.18 17.34
N LEU A 89 -0.87 40.39 18.07
CA LEU A 89 -0.60 41.64 18.77
C LEU A 89 -0.46 42.85 17.82
N HIS A 90 0.14 42.62 16.65
CA HIS A 90 0.37 43.65 15.64
C HIS A 90 -0.69 43.70 14.53
N ASP A 91 -1.75 42.90 14.65
CA ASP A 91 -2.82 42.77 13.66
C ASP A 91 -2.28 42.51 12.23
N ASN A 92 -1.23 41.68 12.14
CA ASN A 92 -0.64 41.30 10.86
C ASN A 92 -1.44 40.14 10.24
N LYS A 93 -2.52 40.49 9.54
CA LYS A 93 -3.55 39.56 9.05
C LYS A 93 -3.02 38.44 8.15
N SER A 94 -2.04 38.73 7.27
CA SER A 94 -1.47 37.69 6.40
C SER A 94 -0.74 36.64 7.23
N VAL A 95 0.11 37.09 8.16
CA VAL A 95 0.87 36.22 9.05
C VAL A 95 -0.05 35.48 10.04
N ILE A 96 -1.09 36.12 10.57
CA ILE A 96 -2.09 35.47 11.42
C ILE A 96 -2.69 34.28 10.68
N PHE A 97 -3.14 34.49 9.43
CA PHE A 97 -3.68 33.40 8.66
C PHE A 97 -2.61 32.33 8.47
N ASP A 98 -1.40 32.68 8.05
CA ASP A 98 -0.35 31.73 7.71
C ASP A 98 0.16 30.89 8.89
N GLN A 99 0.40 31.51 10.04
CA GLN A 99 1.07 30.90 11.18
C GLN A 99 0.15 30.45 12.31
N CYS A 100 -1.07 30.98 12.43
CA CYS A 100 -1.97 30.57 13.50
C CYS A 100 -2.70 29.27 13.17
N ASN A 101 -2.87 28.40 14.17
CA ASN A 101 -3.62 27.17 14.05
C ASN A 101 -5.14 27.44 14.12
N LEU A 102 -5.68 27.94 13.01
CA LEU A 102 -7.10 28.24 12.84
C LEU A 102 -7.90 26.95 12.58
N ARG A 103 -8.78 26.60 13.51
CA ARG A 103 -9.62 25.40 13.43
C ARG A 103 -11.09 25.74 13.41
N LEU A 104 -11.85 24.92 12.69
CA LEU A 104 -13.30 24.87 12.79
C LEU A 104 -13.69 23.78 13.78
N LEU A 105 -14.57 24.14 14.71
CA LEU A 105 -15.16 23.29 15.72
C LEU A 105 -16.57 22.89 15.27
N PRO A 106 -16.92 21.59 15.33
CA PRO A 106 -18.18 21.07 14.82
C PRO A 106 -19.39 21.43 15.69
N GLU A 107 -19.16 21.67 16.99
CA GLU A 107 -20.20 22.00 17.96
C GLU A 107 -19.87 23.29 18.72
N LEU A 108 -20.88 24.14 18.88
CA LEU A 108 -20.80 25.42 19.56
C LEU A 108 -20.92 25.15 21.05
N THR A 109 -20.05 25.79 21.82
CA THR A 109 -20.04 25.65 23.27
C THR A 109 -21.36 26.05 23.88
N LYS A 110 -21.68 25.39 25.00
CA LYS A 110 -22.83 25.72 25.86
C LYS A 110 -22.84 27.23 26.19
N PRO A 111 -24.02 27.81 26.48
CA PRO A 111 -24.12 29.21 26.88
C PRO A 111 -23.13 29.52 28.00
N ASN A 112 -22.35 30.60 27.87
CA ASN A 112 -21.33 30.95 28.84
C ASN A 112 -21.12 32.47 28.93
N ILE A 113 -20.55 32.89 30.06
CA ILE A 113 -20.21 34.28 30.35
C ILE A 113 -18.73 34.33 30.73
N PHE A 114 -17.93 35.06 29.97
CA PHE A 114 -16.52 35.27 30.26
C PHE A 114 -16.26 36.73 30.58
N GLU A 115 -15.57 37.00 31.68
CA GLU A 115 -15.14 38.36 31.98
C GLU A 115 -13.92 38.73 31.13
N LEU A 116 -14.02 39.83 30.37
CA LEU A 116 -12.90 40.36 29.59
C LEU A 116 -12.19 41.50 30.30
N SER A 117 -12.97 42.33 30.98
CA SER A 117 -12.49 43.43 31.82
C SER A 117 -13.52 43.70 32.91
N PRO A 118 -13.21 44.54 33.91
CA PRO A 118 -14.15 44.86 34.98
C PRO A 118 -15.48 45.48 34.54
N ALA A 119 -15.56 46.03 33.31
CA ALA A 119 -16.77 46.64 32.76
C ALA A 119 -17.33 45.88 31.56
N SER A 120 -16.64 44.86 31.04
CA SER A 120 -17.00 44.19 29.79
C SER A 120 -16.96 42.67 29.93
N ILE A 121 -18.05 42.02 29.54
CA ILE A 121 -18.16 40.57 29.51
C ILE A 121 -18.40 40.08 28.08
N LEU A 122 -17.90 38.90 27.76
CA LEU A 122 -18.22 38.16 26.54
C LEU A 122 -19.35 37.18 26.84
N LEU A 123 -20.43 37.29 26.08
CA LEU A 123 -21.56 36.37 26.08
C LEU A 123 -21.44 35.43 24.90
N THR A 124 -21.52 34.13 25.16
CA THR A 124 -21.54 33.09 24.13
C THR A 124 -22.85 32.32 24.19
N ASN A 125 -23.51 32.14 23.05
CA ASN A 125 -24.72 31.35 22.86
C ASN A 125 -25.87 31.67 23.85
N ALA A 126 -26.04 32.94 24.23
CA ALA A 126 -27.09 33.36 25.13
C ALA A 126 -28.41 33.57 24.37
N LYS A 127 -29.50 32.91 24.78
CA LYS A 127 -30.83 33.04 24.13
C LYS A 127 -31.59 34.30 24.55
N GLU A 128 -31.47 34.65 25.83
CA GLU A 128 -32.09 35.80 26.46
C GLU A 128 -31.16 36.30 27.56
N VAL A 129 -31.12 37.61 27.75
CA VAL A 129 -30.23 38.24 28.72
C VAL A 129 -31.02 39.26 29.52
N THR A 130 -31.20 39.01 30.80
CA THR A 130 -31.88 39.93 31.72
C THR A 130 -30.83 40.68 32.53
N LEU A 131 -30.82 42.00 32.38
CA LEU A 131 -29.97 42.89 33.16
C LEU A 131 -30.80 43.48 34.31
N LYS A 132 -30.40 43.18 35.56
CA LYS A 132 -31.02 43.70 36.78
C LYS A 132 -30.09 44.71 37.43
N CYS A 133 -30.43 45.99 37.30
CA CYS A 133 -29.76 47.11 37.95
C CYS A 133 -30.64 47.66 39.08
N PRO A 134 -30.11 48.45 40.03
CA PRO A 134 -30.86 48.93 41.21
C PRO A 134 -32.20 49.60 40.87
N ASN A 135 -32.25 50.39 39.78
CA ASN A 135 -33.43 51.17 39.40
C ASN A 135 -34.14 50.66 38.15
N LYS A 136 -33.62 49.61 37.49
CA LYS A 136 -34.12 49.16 36.19
C LYS A 136 -33.81 47.69 35.98
N THR A 137 -34.83 46.92 35.63
CA THR A 137 -34.64 45.61 35.02
C THR A 137 -34.96 45.71 33.54
N SER A 138 -34.03 45.27 32.69
CA SER A 138 -34.23 45.26 31.24
C SER A 138 -33.90 43.88 30.69
N THR A 139 -34.85 43.31 29.96
CA THR A 139 -34.64 42.12 29.16
C THR A 139 -34.11 42.53 27.79
N LEU A 140 -32.95 41.99 27.43
CA LEU A 140 -32.29 42.19 26.16
C LEU A 140 -32.39 40.90 25.34
N PRO A 141 -32.48 41.01 23.99
CA PRO A 141 -32.44 39.83 23.14
C PRO A 141 -31.11 39.08 23.33
N GLY A 142 -31.13 37.77 23.12
CA GLY A 142 -29.92 36.95 23.12
C GLY A 142 -28.88 37.35 22.08
N CYS A 143 -27.69 36.78 22.20
CA CYS A 143 -26.65 36.87 21.19
C CYS A 143 -25.82 35.57 21.17
N GLN A 144 -25.37 35.17 19.98
CA GLN A 144 -24.49 34.00 19.85
C GLN A 144 -23.06 34.30 20.28
N PHE A 145 -22.57 35.51 20.01
CA PHE A 145 -21.24 35.95 20.40
C PHE A 145 -21.21 37.48 20.42
N CYS A 146 -21.27 38.08 21.61
CA CYS A 146 -21.26 39.52 21.76
C CYS A 146 -20.59 39.97 23.06
N ILE A 147 -20.03 41.18 23.05
CA ILE A 147 -19.48 41.83 24.21
C ILE A 147 -20.56 42.72 24.80
N GLN A 148 -20.87 42.52 26.07
CA GLN A 148 -21.81 43.35 26.82
C GLN A 148 -21.04 44.18 27.84
N ASN A 149 -21.15 45.50 27.75
CA ASN A 149 -20.62 46.39 28.77
C ASN A 149 -21.68 46.59 29.86
N ILE A 150 -21.33 46.27 31.11
CA ILE A 150 -22.27 46.26 32.23
C ILE A 150 -21.93 47.43 33.17
N PRO A 151 -22.92 48.29 33.50
CA PRO A 151 -22.75 49.31 34.54
C PRO A 151 -22.46 48.72 35.92
N CYS A 152 -21.87 49.53 36.81
CA CYS A 152 -21.69 49.16 38.21
C CYS A 152 -23.01 48.73 38.87
N SER A 153 -22.93 47.80 39.84
CA SER A 153 -24.07 47.31 40.61
C SER A 153 -25.19 46.61 39.82
N CYS A 154 -24.97 46.30 38.54
CA CYS A 154 -25.90 45.54 37.72
C CYS A 154 -25.54 44.04 37.69
N THR A 155 -26.55 43.20 37.85
CA THR A 155 -26.46 41.74 37.69
C THR A 155 -26.90 41.38 36.28
N LEU A 156 -26.15 40.51 35.60
CA LEU A 156 -26.55 39.97 34.31
C LEU A 156 -26.96 38.51 34.47
N GLN A 157 -28.16 38.18 34.03
CA GLN A 157 -28.72 36.84 34.14
C GLN A 157 -29.06 36.32 32.75
N THR A 158 -28.63 35.10 32.45
CA THR A 158 -29.07 34.32 31.29
C THR A 158 -30.00 33.20 31.76
N SER A 159 -30.52 32.38 30.84
CA SER A 159 -31.34 31.22 31.20
C SER A 159 -30.64 30.22 32.12
N THR A 160 -29.31 30.15 32.10
CA THR A 160 -28.53 29.11 32.81
C THR A 160 -27.46 29.67 33.74
N ILE A 161 -26.98 30.90 33.54
CA ILE A 161 -25.83 31.47 34.25
C ILE A 161 -26.16 32.88 34.73
N THR A 162 -25.74 33.20 35.95
CA THR A 162 -25.85 34.54 36.53
C THR A 162 -24.46 35.12 36.78
N TYR A 163 -24.21 36.33 36.28
CA TYR A 163 -23.02 37.14 36.54
C TYR A 163 -23.35 38.20 37.59
N HIS A 164 -22.71 38.08 38.75
CA HIS A 164 -22.97 38.91 39.92
C HIS A 164 -22.47 40.36 39.73
N PRO A 165 -23.10 41.33 40.41
CA PRO A 165 -22.76 42.72 40.25
C PRO A 165 -21.38 43.03 40.83
N ARG A 166 -20.61 43.86 40.13
CA ARG A 166 -19.37 44.42 40.66
C ARG A 166 -19.65 45.73 41.40
N LEU A 167 -19.13 45.81 42.62
CA LEU A 167 -19.20 47.00 43.49
C LEU A 167 -17.89 47.79 43.51
N VAL A 168 -16.78 47.17 43.12
CA VAL A 168 -15.43 47.75 43.11
C VAL A 168 -14.75 47.54 41.76
N ASN A 169 -13.85 48.44 41.40
CA ASN A 169 -13.12 48.43 40.12
C ASN A 169 -14.04 48.41 38.88
N CYS A 170 -15.28 48.86 38.99
CA CYS A 170 -16.20 48.99 37.86
C CYS A 170 -16.12 50.41 37.27
N GLN A 171 -16.54 50.57 36.01
CA GLN A 171 -16.43 51.84 35.32
C GLN A 171 -17.66 52.71 35.60
N GLU A 172 -17.57 53.60 36.60
CA GLU A 172 -18.69 54.47 37.04
C GLU A 172 -19.27 55.36 35.93
N LYS A 173 -18.47 55.67 34.91
CA LYS A 173 -18.88 56.51 33.78
C LYS A 173 -19.89 55.81 32.85
N LEU A 174 -20.05 54.50 32.93
CA LEU A 174 -20.95 53.76 32.05
C LEU A 174 -22.38 53.76 32.62
N GLN A 175 -23.22 54.69 32.17
CA GLN A 175 -24.61 54.79 32.64
C GLN A 175 -25.55 53.77 31.96
N GLU A 176 -25.26 53.41 30.71
CA GLU A 176 -26.09 52.51 29.92
C GLU A 176 -25.31 51.28 29.46
N SER A 177 -26.01 50.14 29.43
CA SER A 177 -25.43 48.90 28.94
C SER A 177 -25.35 48.95 27.41
N THR A 178 -24.13 48.85 26.89
CA THR A 178 -23.88 48.82 25.44
C THR A 178 -23.50 47.42 25.00
N ARG A 179 -24.01 47.03 23.83
CA ARG A 179 -23.70 45.75 23.21
C ARG A 179 -22.86 45.97 21.96
N LEU A 180 -21.80 45.18 21.86
CA LEU A 180 -20.85 45.22 20.77
C LEU A 180 -20.71 43.82 20.17
N TYR A 181 -20.64 43.76 18.85
CA TYR A 181 -20.50 42.53 18.09
C TYR A 181 -19.10 42.51 17.46
N PRO A 182 -18.18 41.68 17.97
CA PRO A 182 -16.91 41.46 17.31
C PRO A 182 -17.14 40.70 16.00
N ILE A 183 -16.14 40.76 15.11
CA ILE A 183 -16.16 40.04 13.84
C ILE A 183 -15.05 38.99 13.80
N ASN A 184 -15.36 37.89 13.13
CA ASN A 184 -14.41 36.82 12.91
C ASN A 184 -13.53 37.13 11.69
N LEU A 185 -12.47 37.92 11.90
CA LEU A 185 -11.54 38.31 10.83
C LEU A 185 -10.85 37.14 10.16
N ALA A 186 -10.51 36.10 10.93
CA ALA A 186 -9.85 34.91 10.39
C ALA A 186 -10.75 34.17 9.39
N LEU A 187 -12.05 34.04 9.71
CA LEU A 187 -13.05 33.50 8.81
C LEU A 187 -13.22 34.38 7.57
N LEU A 188 -13.40 35.69 7.77
CA LEU A 188 -13.59 36.63 6.65
C LEU A 188 -12.40 36.60 5.68
N HIS A 189 -11.17 36.55 6.21
CA HIS A 189 -9.96 36.44 5.42
C HIS A 189 -9.92 35.13 4.61
N ALA A 190 -10.30 34.00 5.22
CA ALA A 190 -10.32 32.70 4.56
C ALA A 190 -11.25 32.68 3.34
N PHE A 191 -12.42 33.31 3.43
CA PHE A 191 -13.45 33.27 2.38
C PHE A 191 -13.37 34.42 1.38
N PHE A 192 -13.17 35.66 1.83
CA PHE A 192 -13.30 36.85 0.98
C PHE A 192 -11.98 37.45 0.48
N GLY A 193 -10.84 36.95 0.98
CA GLY A 193 -9.50 37.44 0.63
C GLY A 193 -9.10 38.72 1.37
N PHE A 194 -7.83 39.10 1.25
CA PHE A 194 -7.24 40.20 2.04
C PHE A 194 -7.83 41.57 1.71
N ASP A 195 -8.07 41.87 0.44
CA ASP A 195 -8.44 43.23 -0.01
C ASP A 195 -9.77 43.69 0.57
N LYS A 196 -10.75 42.79 0.68
CA LYS A 196 -12.09 43.08 1.21
C LYS A 196 -12.13 43.25 2.74
N VAL A 197 -11.10 42.77 3.44
CA VAL A 197 -11.03 42.75 4.92
C VAL A 197 -9.94 43.71 5.44
N LYS A 198 -9.25 44.42 4.54
CA LYS A 198 -8.14 45.31 4.87
C LYS A 198 -8.53 46.44 5.83
N SER A 199 -9.75 46.96 5.74
CA SER A 199 -10.24 48.06 6.56
C SER A 199 -10.58 47.70 8.02
N TYR A 200 -10.70 46.40 8.33
CA TYR A 200 -11.14 45.95 9.65
C TYR A 200 -9.96 45.44 10.49
N PHE A 201 -9.93 45.80 11.76
CA PHE A 201 -8.84 45.45 12.68
C PHE A 201 -9.33 44.51 13.80
N GLY A 202 -8.42 43.83 14.48
CA GLY A 202 -8.74 42.90 15.57
C GLY A 202 -9.57 43.50 16.71
N ASN A 203 -9.50 44.82 16.88
CA ASN A 203 -10.28 45.61 17.85
C ASN A 203 -11.53 46.27 17.25
N THR A 204 -11.95 45.90 16.04
CA THR A 204 -13.13 46.47 15.40
C THR A 204 -14.40 45.79 15.90
N TYR A 205 -15.37 46.60 16.35
CA TYR A 205 -16.66 46.13 16.86
C TYR A 205 -17.82 46.86 16.16
N PHE A 206 -18.96 46.19 16.07
CA PHE A 206 -20.19 46.74 15.49
C PHE A 206 -21.30 46.85 16.54
N LYS A 207 -22.18 47.84 16.39
CA LYS A 207 -23.37 47.98 17.27
C LYS A 207 -24.43 46.91 16.98
N THR A 208 -24.43 46.39 15.75
CA THR A 208 -25.34 45.34 15.30
C THR A 208 -24.56 44.17 14.73
N ALA A 209 -25.17 43.00 14.81
CA ALA A 209 -24.72 41.79 14.15
C ALA A 209 -24.39 42.01 12.66
N VAL A 210 -23.18 41.65 12.24
CA VAL A 210 -22.83 41.66 10.81
C VAL A 210 -23.44 40.40 10.17
N ASN A 211 -24.27 40.59 9.14
CA ASN A 211 -24.84 39.49 8.38
C ASN A 211 -23.82 39.00 7.34
N ILE A 212 -23.15 37.90 7.62
CA ILE A 212 -22.15 37.28 6.73
C ILE A 212 -22.81 36.10 6.03
N SER A 213 -22.80 36.09 4.70
CA SER A 213 -23.22 34.94 3.88
C SER A 213 -21.98 34.13 3.49
N ILE A 214 -21.86 32.93 4.05
CA ILE A 214 -20.84 31.94 3.69
C ILE A 214 -21.52 30.76 2.97
N PRO A 215 -20.82 30.08 2.03
CA PRO A 215 -21.36 28.91 1.37
C PRO A 215 -21.66 27.80 2.39
N ASN A 216 -22.67 26.98 2.10
CA ASN A 216 -23.00 25.85 2.96
C ASN A 216 -21.90 24.78 2.85
N PHE A 217 -21.52 24.19 3.99
CA PHE A 217 -20.44 23.22 4.05
C PHE A 217 -20.97 21.78 3.90
N LYS A 218 -20.52 21.08 2.87
CA LYS A 218 -20.76 19.64 2.67
C LYS A 218 -19.67 18.85 3.41
N PHE A 219 -19.89 18.53 4.67
CA PHE A 219 -19.00 17.64 5.42
C PHE A 219 -19.30 16.19 5.05
N TYR A 220 -18.27 15.39 4.83
CA TYR A 220 -18.42 13.95 4.71
C TYR A 220 -18.88 13.40 6.06
N ASN A 221 -20.01 12.68 6.07
CA ASN A 221 -20.57 12.11 7.29
C ASN A 221 -20.66 10.60 7.14
N HIS A 222 -19.76 9.88 7.79
CA HIS A 222 -19.75 8.42 7.78
C HIS A 222 -20.18 7.87 9.14
N LYS A 223 -20.79 6.68 9.16
CA LYS A 223 -21.30 6.06 10.39
C LYS A 223 -20.19 5.75 11.42
N PHE A 224 -18.92 5.69 11.01
CA PHE A 224 -17.78 5.49 11.92
C PHE A 224 -17.29 6.78 12.58
N ASN A 225 -17.79 7.96 12.18
CA ASN A 225 -17.47 9.23 12.84
C ASN A 225 -17.76 9.15 14.34
N SER A 226 -18.85 8.51 14.77
CA SER A 226 -19.17 8.41 16.20
C SER A 226 -18.21 7.51 16.99
N ILE A 227 -17.45 6.64 16.32
CA ILE A 227 -16.50 5.71 16.94
C ILE A 227 -15.08 6.30 16.96
N LEU A 228 -14.72 7.09 15.94
CA LEU A 228 -13.43 7.81 15.88
C LEU A 228 -13.46 9.15 16.62
N ALA A 229 -14.60 9.84 16.66
CA ALA A 229 -14.76 11.15 17.31
C ALA A 229 -14.65 11.10 18.84
N SER A 230 -14.69 9.91 19.46
CA SER A 230 -14.39 9.79 20.90
C SER A 230 -12.89 9.84 21.21
N ASP A 231 -12.02 9.62 20.21
CA ASP A 231 -10.57 9.52 20.39
C ASP A 231 -9.82 10.78 19.90
N ILE A 232 -10.45 11.61 19.06
CA ILE A 232 -9.88 12.86 18.55
C ILE A 232 -10.99 13.92 18.55
N GLU A 233 -10.83 15.01 19.31
CA GLU A 233 -11.65 16.21 19.09
C GLU A 233 -11.42 16.69 17.65
N ASP A 234 -12.32 16.35 16.74
CA ASP A 234 -12.18 16.55 15.29
C ASP A 234 -12.16 18.05 14.93
N HIS A 235 -10.98 18.66 15.04
CA HIS A 235 -10.76 20.04 14.66
C HIS A 235 -10.22 20.13 13.22
N VAL A 236 -11.05 20.61 12.30
CA VAL A 236 -10.67 20.70 10.88
C VAL A 236 -9.97 22.04 10.62
N ASN A 237 -8.87 22.03 9.85
CA ASN A 237 -8.15 23.26 9.51
C ASN A 237 -9.02 24.20 8.66
N LEU A 238 -9.25 25.42 9.13
CA LEU A 238 -10.16 26.38 8.49
C LEU A 238 -9.71 26.75 7.06
N LYS A 239 -8.40 26.76 6.79
CA LYS A 239 -7.88 27.04 5.44
C LYS A 239 -8.25 25.96 4.46
N LYS A 240 -8.14 24.68 4.88
CA LYS A 240 -8.51 23.54 4.05
C LYS A 240 -10.00 23.58 3.74
N ILE A 241 -10.83 23.84 4.76
CA ILE A 241 -12.28 24.02 4.62
C ILE A 241 -12.61 25.13 3.63
N ALA A 242 -12.01 26.31 3.80
CA ALA A 242 -12.27 27.44 2.91
C ALA A 242 -11.86 27.14 1.46
N LYS A 243 -10.75 26.41 1.25
CA LYS A 243 -10.28 25.99 -0.07
C LYS A 243 -11.25 24.99 -0.72
N SER A 244 -11.71 23.97 0.01
CA SER A 244 -12.67 22.97 -0.50
C SER A 244 -14.05 23.58 -0.73
N ALA A 245 -14.54 24.40 0.20
CA ALA A 245 -15.83 25.08 0.08
C ALA A 245 -15.88 26.04 -1.12
N LYS A 246 -14.78 26.75 -1.42
CA LYS A 246 -14.66 27.60 -2.62
C LYS A 246 -14.75 26.81 -3.93
N LYS A 247 -14.45 25.52 -3.91
CA LYS A 247 -14.50 24.61 -5.05
C LYS A 247 -15.75 23.71 -5.07
N ASP A 248 -16.66 23.87 -4.10
CA ASP A 248 -17.79 22.98 -3.87
C ASP A 248 -17.40 21.49 -3.67
N GLU A 249 -16.20 21.24 -3.11
CA GLU A 249 -15.70 19.90 -2.78
C GLU A 249 -16.20 19.44 -1.40
N THR A 250 -16.30 18.12 -1.18
CA THR A 250 -16.60 17.53 0.12
C THR A 250 -15.46 17.81 1.11
N ILE A 251 -15.82 18.27 2.30
CA ILE A 251 -14.85 18.54 3.37
C ILE A 251 -14.68 17.26 4.17
N PHE A 252 -13.46 16.74 4.13
CA PHE A 252 -13.03 15.61 4.92
C PHE A 252 -12.38 16.07 6.22
N GLN A 253 -12.75 15.45 7.33
CA GLN A 253 -12.28 15.78 8.67
C GLN A 253 -10.92 15.13 8.95
N ASN A 254 -10.71 13.92 8.43
CA ASN A 254 -9.47 13.16 8.59
C ASN A 254 -8.91 12.67 7.23
N LEU A 255 -7.68 12.15 7.25
CA LEU A 255 -6.99 11.64 6.05
C LEU A 255 -7.55 10.30 5.56
N ALA A 256 -8.30 9.58 6.38
CA ALA A 256 -8.89 8.28 6.03
C ALA A 256 -10.22 8.43 5.28
N GLU A 257 -10.98 9.50 5.51
CA GLU A 257 -12.27 9.72 4.86
C GLU A 257 -12.20 9.82 3.33
N PRO A 258 -11.20 10.49 2.70
CA PRO A 258 -11.06 10.44 1.24
C PRO A 258 -10.78 9.03 0.68
N LEU A 259 -10.16 8.14 1.48
CA LEU A 259 -9.97 6.73 1.14
C LEU A 259 -11.29 5.96 1.26
N LEU A 260 -12.06 6.22 2.33
CA LEU A 260 -13.38 5.60 2.54
C LEU A 260 -14.43 6.06 1.51
N ASP A 261 -14.34 7.32 1.07
CA ASP A 261 -15.20 7.88 0.01
C ASP A 261 -14.80 7.38 -1.39
N GLY A 262 -13.67 6.68 -1.51
CA GLY A 262 -13.18 6.17 -2.79
C GLY A 262 -12.62 7.23 -3.73
N GLN A 263 -12.39 8.47 -3.26
CA GLN A 263 -11.78 9.54 -4.05
C GLN A 263 -10.27 9.34 -4.24
N ILE A 264 -9.61 8.67 -3.29
CA ILE A 264 -8.23 8.22 -3.44
C ILE A 264 -8.31 6.77 -3.92
N THR A 265 -8.29 6.57 -5.23
CA THR A 265 -7.89 5.28 -5.78
C THR A 265 -6.42 5.12 -5.48
N LEU A 266 -6.08 4.26 -4.52
CA LEU A 266 -4.70 3.82 -4.34
C LEU A 266 -4.31 3.18 -5.67
N ASP A 267 -3.53 3.90 -6.48
CA ASP A 267 -2.97 3.38 -7.71
C ASP A 267 -2.27 2.09 -7.33
N SER A 268 -2.78 0.96 -7.83
CA SER A 268 -2.24 -0.38 -7.62
C SER A 268 -0.86 -0.59 -8.26
N ASN A 269 -0.19 0.51 -8.64
CA ASN A 269 1.08 0.59 -9.36
C ASN A 269 2.29 0.78 -8.42
N TRP A 270 2.25 0.19 -7.23
CA TRP A 270 3.42 0.11 -6.36
C TRP A 270 3.56 -1.34 -5.91
N PRO A 271 4.74 -1.99 -6.10
CA PRO A 271 4.82 -3.44 -6.16
C PRO A 271 4.35 -4.03 -4.83
N ASP A 272 3.20 -4.70 -4.92
CA ASP A 272 2.55 -5.34 -3.80
C ASP A 272 3.53 -6.35 -3.19
N THR A 273 3.60 -6.46 -1.86
CA THR A 273 4.46 -7.45 -1.16
C THR A 273 4.23 -8.87 -1.69
N ASN A 274 3.01 -9.12 -2.17
CA ASN A 274 2.60 -10.33 -2.88
C ASN A 274 3.41 -10.60 -4.16
N CYS A 275 3.81 -9.57 -4.90
CA CYS A 275 4.62 -9.68 -6.11
C CYS A 275 6.07 -10.10 -5.78
N TYR A 276 6.66 -9.52 -4.74
CA TYR A 276 7.99 -9.95 -4.26
C TYR A 276 7.97 -11.39 -3.74
N LEU A 277 6.91 -11.77 -3.01
CA LEU A 277 6.71 -13.15 -2.55
C LEU A 277 6.49 -14.12 -3.74
N ALA A 278 5.78 -13.69 -4.78
CA ALA A 278 5.60 -14.47 -6.00
C ALA A 278 6.93 -14.69 -6.75
N ILE A 279 7.74 -13.65 -6.90
CA ILE A 279 9.07 -13.78 -7.55
C ILE A 279 10.01 -14.65 -6.70
N ALA A 280 10.00 -14.48 -5.38
CA ALA A 280 10.78 -15.30 -4.46
C ALA A 280 10.36 -16.77 -4.50
N SER A 281 9.06 -17.06 -4.53
CA SER A 281 8.57 -18.43 -4.61
C SER A 281 8.90 -19.10 -5.96
N ILE A 282 8.80 -18.37 -7.08
CA ILE A 282 9.17 -18.89 -8.41
C ILE A 282 10.67 -19.20 -8.46
N THR A 283 11.52 -18.31 -7.94
CA THR A 283 12.98 -18.51 -7.94
C THR A 283 13.40 -19.68 -7.04
N ILE A 284 12.85 -19.78 -5.83
CA ILE A 284 13.09 -20.92 -4.93
C ILE A 284 12.57 -22.23 -5.53
N GLY A 285 11.40 -22.20 -6.17
CA GLY A 285 10.83 -23.35 -6.88
C GLY A 285 11.70 -23.83 -8.03
N GLY A 286 12.25 -22.90 -8.83
CA GLY A 286 13.19 -23.21 -9.91
C GLY A 286 14.48 -23.85 -9.41
N ILE A 287 15.08 -23.30 -8.35
CA ILE A 287 16.30 -23.85 -7.74
C ILE A 287 16.04 -25.25 -7.19
N SER A 288 14.91 -25.44 -6.50
CA SER A 288 14.51 -26.74 -5.94
C SER A 288 14.29 -27.79 -7.04
N PHE A 289 13.73 -27.39 -8.18
CA PHE A 289 13.53 -28.28 -9.32
C PHE A 289 14.87 -28.72 -9.95
N ILE A 290 15.81 -27.80 -10.14
CA ILE A 290 17.17 -28.12 -10.61
C ILE A 290 17.84 -29.10 -9.65
N GLY A 291 17.73 -28.85 -8.34
CA GLY A 291 18.24 -29.74 -7.29
C GLY A 291 17.62 -31.14 -7.36
N PHE A 292 16.30 -31.23 -7.57
CA PHE A 292 15.59 -32.51 -7.71
C PHE A 292 16.05 -33.30 -8.94
N VAL A 293 16.20 -32.65 -10.09
CA VAL A 293 16.73 -33.30 -11.31
C VAL A 293 18.16 -33.79 -11.08
N TYR A 294 19.01 -32.97 -10.46
CA TYR A 294 20.38 -33.37 -10.11
C TYR A 294 20.42 -34.58 -9.17
N MET A 295 19.62 -34.56 -8.10
CA MET A 295 19.50 -35.68 -7.16
C MET A 295 18.97 -36.94 -7.84
N PHE A 296 18.01 -36.81 -8.76
CA PHE A 296 17.48 -37.95 -9.51
C PHE A 296 18.54 -38.58 -10.44
N LEU A 297 19.39 -37.76 -11.07
CA LEU A 297 20.52 -38.24 -11.86
C LEU A 297 21.57 -38.94 -10.99
N GLN A 298 21.90 -38.37 -9.83
CA GLN A 298 22.77 -38.98 -8.80
C GLN A 298 22.20 -40.31 -8.29
N PHE A 299 20.90 -40.36 -7.98
CA PHE A 299 20.23 -41.57 -7.51
C PHE A 299 20.22 -42.66 -8.58
N ARG A 300 20.11 -42.28 -9.86
CA ARG A 300 20.25 -43.23 -10.97
C ARG A 300 21.67 -43.79 -11.07
N SER A 301 22.69 -42.95 -10.89
CA SER A 301 24.09 -43.37 -10.82
C SER A 301 24.32 -44.35 -9.65
N LEU A 302 23.80 -44.04 -8.46
CA LEU A 302 23.87 -44.92 -7.31
C LEU A 302 23.11 -46.24 -7.53
N ARG A 303 21.95 -46.21 -8.17
CA ARG A 303 21.17 -47.41 -8.48
C ARG A 303 21.88 -48.32 -9.47
N THR A 304 22.62 -47.77 -10.44
CA THR A 304 23.47 -48.58 -11.33
C THR A 304 24.64 -49.20 -10.58
N SER A 305 25.26 -48.49 -9.63
CA SER A 305 26.34 -49.03 -8.79
C SER A 305 25.82 -50.08 -7.79
N LEU A 306 24.61 -49.90 -7.26
CA LEU A 306 23.99 -50.82 -6.31
C LEU A 306 23.48 -52.09 -7.00
N LEU A 307 23.01 -52.01 -8.26
CA LEU A 307 22.69 -53.18 -9.08
C LEU A 307 23.93 -54.01 -9.45
N MET A 308 25.12 -53.41 -9.50
CA MET A 308 26.39 -54.14 -9.62
C MET A 308 26.79 -54.84 -8.30
N LEU A 309 26.46 -54.25 -7.14
CA LEU A 309 26.71 -54.86 -5.84
C LEU A 309 25.68 -55.94 -5.44
N GLN A 310 24.46 -55.89 -5.96
CA GLN A 310 23.38 -56.84 -5.65
C GLN A 310 23.50 -58.21 -6.35
N GLN A 311 24.62 -58.51 -7.00
CA GLN A 311 24.93 -59.86 -7.47
C GLN A 311 25.44 -60.81 -6.36
N VAL A 312 25.40 -60.41 -5.08
CA VAL A 312 25.73 -61.29 -3.95
C VAL A 312 24.62 -61.25 -2.87
N HIS A 313 24.00 -62.42 -2.71
CA HIS A 313 23.17 -62.90 -1.59
C HIS A 313 21.74 -62.35 -1.37
N ASN A 314 20.79 -63.28 -1.44
CA ASN A 314 19.44 -63.23 -0.88
C ASN A 314 19.47 -63.42 0.65
N VAL A 315 18.63 -62.72 1.42
CA VAL A 315 17.81 -63.26 2.54
C VAL A 315 16.58 -62.35 2.77
N HIS A 316 15.44 -62.99 3.07
CA HIS A 316 14.12 -62.41 3.42
C HIS A 316 14.05 -61.74 4.81
N SER A 317 13.15 -60.75 4.96
CA SER A 317 12.20 -60.69 6.10
C SER A 317 11.11 -59.60 5.93
N LYS A 318 9.93 -59.87 6.50
CA LYS A 318 8.67 -59.09 6.48
C LYS A 318 8.63 -57.88 7.44
N SER A 319 7.72 -56.95 7.15
CA SER A 319 6.61 -56.46 8.01
C SER A 319 6.54 -54.96 8.39
N THR A 320 5.36 -54.39 8.07
CA THR A 320 4.52 -53.39 8.79
C THR A 320 4.74 -51.86 8.68
N VAL A 321 3.59 -51.17 8.56
CA VAL A 321 3.26 -49.74 8.31
C VAL A 321 3.11 -48.96 9.64
N PRO A 322 3.00 -47.60 9.66
CA PRO A 322 1.67 -46.94 9.49
C PRO A 322 1.66 -45.58 8.75
N SER A 323 0.43 -45.12 8.47
CA SER A 323 -0.04 -43.98 7.66
C SER A 323 -0.38 -42.72 8.47
N PHE A 324 -0.44 -41.54 7.82
CA PHE A 324 -1.27 -40.41 8.26
C PHE A 324 -2.03 -39.75 7.11
N LEU A 325 -3.31 -39.47 7.40
CA LEU A 325 -4.35 -38.85 6.58
C LEU A 325 -4.20 -37.32 6.55
N PHE A 326 -4.68 -36.69 5.46
CA PHE A 326 -5.09 -35.29 5.51
C PHE A 326 -6.45 -35.12 4.84
N GLU A 327 -7.31 -34.40 5.55
CA GLU A 327 -8.74 -34.23 5.28
C GLU A 327 -8.96 -32.90 4.54
N THR A 328 -9.70 -32.98 3.44
CA THR A 328 -10.19 -31.82 2.68
C THR A 328 -11.45 -31.24 3.33
N VAL A 329 -11.49 -29.93 3.50
CA VAL A 329 -12.75 -29.18 3.67
C VAL A 329 -13.02 -28.42 2.39
N THR A 330 -14.15 -28.73 1.76
CA THR A 330 -14.78 -27.90 0.73
C THR A 330 -16.25 -27.79 1.09
N GLN A 331 -16.82 -26.58 1.05
CA GLN A 331 -18.03 -26.30 0.29
C GLN A 331 -18.32 -24.79 0.16
N THR A 332 -18.37 -24.37 -1.10
CA THR A 332 -19.31 -23.48 -1.84
C THR A 332 -20.62 -23.09 -1.11
N THR A 333 -21.30 -21.96 -1.40
CA THR A 333 -21.87 -21.55 -2.71
C THR A 333 -22.27 -20.06 -2.84
N THR A 334 -21.94 -19.46 -4.00
CA THR A 334 -22.68 -18.51 -4.89
C THR A 334 -23.64 -17.43 -4.39
N LYS A 335 -23.46 -16.21 -4.94
CA LYS A 335 -24.35 -15.64 -5.99
C LYS A 335 -23.63 -14.63 -6.88
N SER A 336 -23.83 -14.78 -8.19
CA SER A 336 -23.45 -13.84 -9.24
C SER A 336 -24.52 -12.76 -9.41
N PHE A 337 -24.09 -11.57 -9.83
CA PHE A 337 -24.90 -10.73 -10.70
C PHE A 337 -23.98 -10.21 -11.82
N LEU A 338 -24.30 -10.66 -13.04
CA LEU A 338 -23.82 -10.19 -14.33
C LEU A 338 -23.91 -8.64 -14.43
N ASP A 339 -23.17 -7.89 -15.23
CA ASP A 339 -22.44 -8.12 -16.47
C ASP A 339 -21.55 -6.87 -16.72
N SER A 340 -20.55 -6.98 -17.61
CA SER A 340 -19.81 -5.87 -18.29
C SER A 340 -18.33 -5.60 -17.95
N ALA A 341 -17.49 -6.61 -17.67
CA ALA A 341 -16.03 -6.36 -17.53
C ALA A 341 -15.09 -7.42 -18.14
N ILE A 342 -15.58 -8.28 -19.05
CA ILE A 342 -14.85 -9.49 -19.48
C ILE A 342 -13.59 -9.23 -20.34
N LEU A 343 -13.24 -7.98 -20.67
CA LEU A 343 -12.02 -7.69 -21.44
C LEU A 343 -10.97 -6.82 -20.73
N LYS A 344 -11.16 -6.44 -19.46
CA LYS A 344 -10.15 -5.64 -18.72
C LYS A 344 -9.42 -6.37 -17.59
N GLU A 345 -9.85 -7.58 -17.20
CA GLU A 345 -9.21 -8.34 -16.11
C GLU A 345 -8.41 -9.56 -16.60
N PHE A 346 -7.58 -9.40 -17.62
CA PHE A 346 -6.50 -10.38 -17.83
C PHE A 346 -5.37 -10.10 -16.82
N THR A 347 -5.64 -10.40 -15.55
CA THR A 347 -4.69 -10.21 -14.44
C THR A 347 -3.58 -11.24 -14.53
N TRP A 348 -2.36 -10.85 -14.14
CA TRP A 348 -1.13 -11.67 -14.13
C TRP A 348 -1.29 -13.04 -13.43
N ILE A 349 -2.26 -13.15 -12.52
CA ILE A 349 -2.66 -14.39 -11.84
C ILE A 349 -3.04 -15.47 -12.85
N HIS A 350 -3.84 -15.13 -13.88
CA HIS A 350 -4.24 -16.07 -14.93
C HIS A 350 -3.04 -16.51 -15.78
N GLY A 351 -2.09 -15.60 -16.03
CA GLY A 351 -0.83 -15.91 -16.72
C GLY A 351 0.02 -16.94 -15.97
N SER A 352 0.20 -16.78 -14.65
CA SER A 352 0.96 -17.74 -13.85
C SER A 352 0.32 -19.14 -13.81
N LEU A 353 -1.00 -19.21 -13.85
CA LEU A 353 -1.76 -20.47 -13.81
C LEU A 353 -1.58 -21.25 -15.12
N ILE A 354 -1.62 -20.56 -16.26
CA ILE A 354 -1.37 -21.15 -17.59
C ILE A 354 0.07 -21.67 -17.70
N VAL A 355 1.06 -20.91 -17.22
CA VAL A 355 2.46 -21.35 -17.23
C VAL A 355 2.66 -22.59 -16.34
N GLY A 356 2.04 -22.62 -15.15
CA GLY A 356 2.09 -23.78 -14.27
C GLY A 356 1.51 -25.05 -14.92
N VAL A 357 0.38 -24.92 -15.62
CA VAL A 357 -0.24 -26.04 -16.35
C VAL A 357 0.64 -26.53 -17.50
N LEU A 358 1.27 -25.62 -18.25
CA LEU A 358 2.18 -25.99 -19.34
C LEU A 358 3.41 -26.76 -18.85
N ILE A 359 4.00 -26.34 -17.72
CA ILE A 359 5.13 -27.05 -17.09
C ILE A 359 4.71 -28.45 -16.65
N LEU A 360 3.52 -28.60 -16.05
CA LEU A 360 2.98 -29.90 -15.64
C LEU A 360 2.81 -30.86 -16.83
N ILE A 361 2.24 -30.37 -17.93
CA ILE A 361 2.06 -31.16 -19.16
C ILE A 361 3.43 -31.60 -19.70
N LEU A 362 4.43 -30.71 -19.69
CA LEU A 362 5.77 -31.02 -20.15
C LEU A 362 6.44 -32.08 -19.26
N LEU A 363 6.25 -32.00 -17.94
CA LEU A 363 6.70 -32.99 -16.96
C LEU A 363 6.07 -34.37 -17.20
N ILE A 364 4.76 -34.42 -17.44
CA ILE A 364 4.03 -35.66 -17.76
C ILE A 364 4.55 -36.25 -19.07
N CYS A 365 4.76 -35.43 -20.10
CA CYS A 365 5.34 -35.87 -21.37
C CYS A 365 6.75 -36.46 -21.17
N VAL A 366 7.62 -35.80 -20.40
CA VAL A 366 8.97 -36.30 -20.12
C VAL A 366 8.92 -37.62 -19.34
N LEU A 367 8.07 -37.73 -18.31
CA LEU A 367 7.90 -38.96 -17.54
C LEU A 367 7.39 -40.10 -18.45
N VAL A 368 6.37 -39.87 -19.26
CA VAL A 368 5.84 -40.86 -20.20
C VAL A 368 6.90 -41.29 -21.21
N CYS A 369 7.69 -40.36 -21.75
CA CYS A 369 8.82 -40.66 -22.64
C CYS A 369 9.91 -41.49 -21.94
N LEU A 370 10.23 -41.19 -20.69
CA LEU A 370 11.22 -41.93 -19.90
C LEU A 370 10.73 -43.35 -19.54
N PHE A 371 9.43 -43.52 -19.25
CA PHE A 371 8.86 -44.83 -18.91
C PHE A 371 8.62 -45.73 -20.13
N LYS A 372 8.36 -45.16 -21.31
CA LYS A 372 8.17 -45.95 -22.54
C LYS A 372 9.45 -46.62 -23.07
N HIS A 373 10.63 -46.28 -22.56
CA HIS A 373 11.90 -46.71 -23.16
C HIS A 373 12.47 -48.04 -22.63
N LYS A 374 11.67 -48.86 -21.94
CA LYS A 374 12.04 -50.24 -21.58
C LYS A 374 11.30 -51.24 -22.46
N SER A 375 11.81 -51.49 -23.67
CA SER A 375 11.48 -52.73 -24.36
C SER A 375 12.77 -53.49 -24.66
N HIS A 376 12.80 -54.76 -24.29
CA HIS A 376 13.91 -55.68 -24.46
C HIS A 376 13.99 -56.15 -25.93
N ASN A 377 14.04 -55.21 -26.87
CA ASN A 377 14.04 -55.55 -28.29
C ASN A 377 15.47 -55.70 -28.80
N THR A 378 15.73 -56.79 -29.50
CA THR A 378 16.92 -56.93 -30.35
C THR A 378 16.68 -56.10 -31.60
N THR A 379 17.60 -55.23 -31.97
CA THR A 379 17.46 -54.34 -33.12
C THR A 379 18.61 -54.58 -34.08
N ILE A 380 18.30 -54.79 -35.36
CA ILE A 380 19.32 -54.72 -36.41
C ILE A 380 19.49 -53.25 -36.75
N MET A 381 20.73 -52.79 -36.69
CA MET A 381 21.11 -51.42 -37.02
C MET A 381 22.04 -51.42 -38.22
N LEU A 382 21.89 -50.42 -39.09
CA LEU A 382 22.82 -50.10 -40.14
C LEU A 382 23.74 -48.98 -39.62
N GLU A 383 25.03 -49.25 -39.57
CA GLU A 383 26.04 -48.23 -39.32
C GLU A 383 26.65 -47.78 -40.64
N ILE A 384 26.64 -46.48 -40.91
CA ILE A 384 27.31 -45.88 -42.07
C ILE A 384 28.42 -44.97 -41.54
N THR A 385 29.65 -45.20 -41.99
CA THR A 385 30.83 -44.47 -41.50
C THR A 385 31.64 -43.86 -42.65
N SER A 386 32.16 -42.64 -42.44
CA SER A 386 33.10 -41.99 -43.36
C SER A 386 34.06 -41.08 -42.59
N GLY A 387 35.37 -41.33 -42.69
CA GLY A 387 36.47 -40.45 -42.23
C GLY A 387 36.54 -40.06 -40.74
N GLY A 388 35.55 -40.42 -39.92
CA GLY A 388 35.40 -39.99 -38.52
C GLY A 388 33.96 -39.65 -38.12
N SER A 389 33.03 -39.61 -39.08
CA SER A 389 31.59 -39.49 -38.83
C SER A 389 30.91 -40.85 -38.97
N CYS A 390 30.17 -41.28 -37.95
CA CYS A 390 29.33 -42.48 -37.98
C CYS A 390 27.86 -42.15 -37.73
N ALA A 391 26.95 -42.85 -38.38
CA ALA A 391 25.52 -42.78 -38.10
C ALA A 391 24.95 -44.20 -37.96
N THR A 392 24.32 -44.48 -36.81
CA THR A 392 23.64 -45.75 -36.55
C THR A 392 22.13 -45.57 -36.74
N ILE A 393 21.55 -46.43 -37.58
CA ILE A 393 20.16 -46.31 -38.01
C ILE A 393 19.45 -47.63 -37.74
N PRO A 394 18.39 -47.66 -36.90
CA PRO A 394 17.66 -48.89 -36.65
C PRO A 394 16.88 -49.29 -37.91
N VAL A 395 17.15 -50.51 -38.41
CA VAL A 395 16.50 -51.07 -39.61
C VAL A 395 15.21 -51.78 -39.21
N THR A 396 15.31 -52.71 -38.26
CA THR A 396 14.18 -53.49 -37.77
C THR A 396 14.40 -53.93 -36.33
N SER A 397 13.31 -54.08 -35.59
CA SER A 397 13.31 -54.52 -34.19
C SER A 397 12.59 -55.84 -34.03
N PHE A 398 13.17 -56.74 -33.24
CA PHE A 398 12.65 -58.05 -32.92
C PHE A 398 12.32 -58.16 -31.43
N PRO A 399 11.25 -58.88 -31.06
CA PRO A 399 10.82 -59.00 -29.67
C PRO A 399 11.65 -59.99 -28.85
N LEU A 400 12.44 -60.86 -29.48
CA LEU A 400 13.24 -61.90 -28.81
C LEU A 400 14.73 -61.53 -28.76
N CYS A 401 15.48 -62.14 -27.83
CA CYS A 401 16.93 -61.98 -27.69
C CYS A 401 17.71 -62.45 -28.95
N PRO A 402 18.95 -61.96 -29.18
CA PRO A 402 19.74 -62.28 -30.38
C PRO A 402 19.98 -63.77 -30.58
N SER A 403 20.08 -64.54 -29.50
CA SER A 403 20.29 -66.00 -29.53
C SER A 403 19.22 -66.77 -30.30
N TYR A 404 17.99 -66.24 -30.37
CA TYR A 404 16.84 -66.86 -31.05
C TYR A 404 16.76 -66.53 -32.55
N TRP A 405 17.65 -65.68 -33.05
CA TRP A 405 17.69 -65.29 -34.46
C TRP A 405 18.95 -65.87 -35.10
N ASP A 406 18.77 -66.42 -36.30
CA ASP A 406 19.85 -66.76 -37.21
C ASP A 406 19.88 -65.69 -38.29
N ILE A 407 20.91 -64.84 -38.26
CA ILE A 407 21.01 -63.64 -39.08
C ILE A 407 22.06 -63.91 -40.14
N GLN A 408 21.62 -64.03 -41.39
CA GLN A 408 22.48 -64.23 -42.54
C GLN A 408 22.72 -62.86 -43.19
N PRO A 409 23.88 -62.22 -42.94
CA PRO A 409 24.16 -60.89 -43.47
C PRO A 409 24.23 -60.91 -45.01
N PRO A 410 23.92 -59.79 -45.68
CA PRO A 410 24.08 -59.69 -47.12
C PRO A 410 25.56 -59.70 -47.51
N VAL A 411 25.89 -60.30 -48.66
CA VAL A 411 27.27 -60.34 -49.18
C VAL A 411 27.78 -58.95 -49.54
N THR A 412 26.90 -58.07 -50.05
CA THR A 412 27.23 -56.68 -50.34
C THR A 412 26.06 -55.77 -49.99
N ILE A 413 26.37 -54.59 -49.44
CA ILE A 413 25.41 -53.50 -49.25
C ILE A 413 25.59 -52.55 -50.43
N GLN A 414 24.59 -52.47 -51.29
CA GLN A 414 24.59 -51.66 -52.49
C GLN A 414 23.62 -50.48 -52.35
N ASN A 415 23.94 -49.40 -53.06
CA ASN A 415 23.01 -48.32 -53.38
C ASN A 415 22.25 -47.74 -52.17
N VAL A 416 22.98 -47.15 -51.22
CA VAL A 416 22.37 -46.45 -50.07
C VAL A 416 21.88 -45.09 -50.53
N GLN A 417 20.57 -44.95 -50.70
CA GLN A 417 19.94 -43.71 -51.20
C GLN A 417 18.99 -43.10 -50.18
N ILE A 418 18.93 -41.78 -50.17
CA ILE A 418 17.98 -41.02 -49.36
C ILE A 418 16.80 -40.61 -50.23
N CYS A 419 15.60 -41.03 -49.88
CA CYS A 419 14.39 -40.59 -50.57
C CYS A 419 13.99 -39.16 -50.12
N ASN A 420 13.41 -38.38 -51.05
CA ASN A 420 13.14 -36.96 -50.85
C ASN A 420 12.17 -36.62 -49.69
N PHE A 421 12.36 -35.41 -49.17
CA PHE A 421 11.66 -34.69 -48.09
C PHE A 421 10.11 -34.74 -48.23
N PRO A 422 9.31 -34.80 -47.13
CA PRO A 422 9.59 -34.31 -45.77
C PRO A 422 9.99 -35.35 -44.72
N PHE A 423 9.78 -36.64 -44.97
CA PHE A 423 9.81 -37.66 -43.92
C PHE A 423 11.00 -38.63 -43.98
N GLY A 424 12.13 -38.16 -44.51
CA GLY A 424 13.46 -38.79 -44.46
C GLY A 424 13.45 -40.32 -44.45
N LYS A 425 13.22 -40.95 -45.61
CA LYS A 425 13.35 -42.41 -45.76
C LYS A 425 14.74 -42.74 -46.31
N LEU A 426 15.36 -43.78 -45.76
CA LEU A 426 16.57 -44.37 -46.32
C LEU A 426 16.19 -45.64 -47.08
N SER A 427 16.68 -45.77 -48.30
CA SER A 427 16.58 -46.95 -49.15
C SER A 427 17.95 -47.61 -49.24
N VAL A 428 18.00 -48.92 -49.00
CA VAL A 428 19.23 -49.70 -49.05
C VAL A 428 18.96 -51.01 -49.77
N GLU A 429 19.81 -51.33 -50.75
CA GLU A 429 19.75 -52.58 -51.51
C GLU A 429 20.76 -53.58 -50.95
N TRP A 430 20.27 -54.67 -50.37
CA TRP A 430 21.11 -55.72 -49.77
C TRP A 430 20.63 -57.11 -50.18
N PRO A 431 21.03 -57.59 -51.37
CA PRO A 431 20.55 -58.88 -51.87
C PRO A 431 20.95 -60.02 -50.91
N GLY A 432 19.99 -60.90 -50.63
CA GLY A 432 20.22 -62.08 -49.80
C GLY A 432 20.12 -61.86 -48.28
N PHE A 433 19.80 -60.65 -47.80
CA PHE A 433 19.65 -60.43 -46.36
C PHE A 433 18.43 -61.17 -45.80
N LYS A 434 18.67 -62.21 -44.98
CA LYS A 434 17.62 -63.03 -44.35
C LYS A 434 17.82 -63.11 -42.84
N VAL A 435 16.71 -63.00 -42.11
CA VAL A 435 16.69 -63.22 -40.67
C VAL A 435 15.74 -64.37 -40.39
N ILE A 436 16.24 -65.47 -39.87
CA ILE A 436 15.45 -66.68 -39.61
C ILE A 436 15.23 -66.79 -38.10
N ASN A 437 13.97 -66.94 -37.70
CA ASN A 437 13.65 -67.27 -36.32
C ASN A 437 14.03 -68.73 -36.06
N LYS A 438 14.94 -69.01 -35.11
CA LYS A 438 15.39 -70.38 -34.83
C LYS A 438 14.28 -71.28 -34.29
N LEU A 439 13.28 -70.72 -33.61
CA LEU A 439 12.16 -71.44 -33.01
C LEU A 439 11.08 -71.75 -34.06
N THR A 440 10.64 -70.75 -34.83
CA THR A 440 9.53 -70.92 -35.78
C THR A 440 9.98 -71.34 -37.17
N LYS A 441 11.29 -71.30 -37.45
CA LYS A 441 11.89 -71.51 -38.78
C LYS A 441 11.35 -70.56 -39.88
N GLN A 442 10.62 -69.51 -39.49
CA GLN A 442 10.12 -68.51 -40.43
C GLN A 442 11.25 -67.53 -40.79
N SER A 443 11.44 -67.33 -42.10
CA SER A 443 12.34 -66.32 -42.63
C SER A 443 11.62 -64.97 -42.73
N LEU A 444 12.19 -63.94 -42.10
CA LEU A 444 11.75 -62.56 -42.21
C LEU A 444 12.61 -61.84 -43.24
N THR A 445 11.96 -61.22 -44.22
CA THR A 445 12.62 -60.36 -45.20
C THR A 445 12.85 -58.97 -44.59
N VAL A 446 14.10 -58.50 -44.62
CA VAL A 446 14.46 -57.18 -44.09
C VAL A 446 14.03 -56.11 -45.08
N LYS A 447 13.25 -55.14 -44.62
CA LYS A 447 12.75 -54.04 -45.45
C LYS A 447 13.92 -53.22 -46.00
N THR A 448 13.92 -52.98 -47.30
CA THR A 448 14.91 -52.11 -47.98
C THR A 448 14.67 -50.62 -47.74
N CYS A 449 13.46 -50.22 -47.31
CA CYS A 449 13.11 -48.84 -47.01
C CYS A 449 12.63 -48.67 -45.57
N PHE A 450 13.25 -47.75 -44.82
CA PHE A 450 12.86 -47.44 -43.44
C PHE A 450 12.95 -45.94 -43.12
N LYS A 451 12.17 -45.50 -42.13
CA LYS A 451 12.10 -44.09 -41.69
C LYS A 451 13.30 -43.77 -40.82
N VAL A 452 13.94 -42.63 -41.08
CA VAL A 452 15.08 -42.15 -40.31
C VAL A 452 14.68 -40.86 -39.58
N GLY A 453 15.09 -40.73 -38.32
CA GLY A 453 14.88 -39.49 -37.56
C GLY A 453 15.59 -38.31 -38.22
N LEU A 454 15.03 -37.11 -38.11
CA LEU A 454 15.50 -35.91 -38.81
C LEU A 454 17.00 -35.62 -38.61
N PHE A 455 17.52 -35.80 -37.38
CA PHE A 455 18.94 -35.62 -37.09
C PHE A 455 19.83 -36.64 -37.82
N ASN A 456 19.44 -37.93 -37.76
CA ASN A 456 20.15 -38.99 -38.46
C ASN A 456 20.05 -38.81 -39.98
N TYR A 457 18.94 -38.30 -40.51
CA TYR A 457 18.78 -37.99 -41.93
C TYR A 457 19.84 -37.00 -42.42
N PHE A 458 20.02 -35.87 -41.72
CA PHE A 458 21.05 -34.89 -42.10
C PHE A 458 22.47 -35.44 -41.95
N LYS A 459 22.73 -36.23 -40.90
CA LYS A 459 24.03 -36.86 -40.67
C LYS A 459 24.37 -37.85 -41.78
N VAL A 460 23.42 -38.72 -42.13
CA VAL A 460 23.56 -39.73 -43.18
C VAL A 460 23.68 -39.09 -44.56
N ARG A 461 22.93 -38.02 -44.85
CA ARG A 461 23.07 -37.24 -46.09
C ARG A 461 24.47 -36.68 -46.26
N ARG A 462 25.09 -36.23 -45.18
CA ARG A 462 26.48 -35.75 -45.20
C ARG A 462 27.47 -36.88 -45.46
N ILE A 463 27.26 -38.05 -44.83
CA ILE A 463 28.14 -39.22 -44.95
C ILE A 463 28.07 -39.85 -46.36
N ILE A 464 26.88 -40.00 -46.93
CA ILE A 464 26.68 -40.64 -48.24
C ILE A 464 27.27 -39.81 -49.39
N ASN A 465 27.41 -38.49 -49.23
CA ASN A 465 28.07 -37.62 -50.20
C ASN A 465 29.62 -37.78 -50.25
N GLN A 466 30.19 -38.65 -49.40
CA GLN A 466 31.61 -38.96 -49.32
C GLN A 466 31.82 -40.46 -49.53
N LEU A 467 33.07 -40.92 -49.69
CA LEU A 467 33.36 -42.36 -49.63
C LEU A 467 32.99 -42.90 -48.24
N TYR A 468 32.08 -43.87 -48.19
CA TYR A 468 31.54 -44.42 -46.95
C TYR A 468 31.67 -45.95 -46.91
N CYS A 469 31.73 -46.49 -45.70
CA CYS A 469 31.57 -47.92 -45.40
C CYS A 469 30.22 -48.13 -44.70
N ALA A 470 29.61 -49.29 -44.94
CA ALA A 470 28.34 -49.68 -44.31
C ALA A 470 28.50 -51.02 -43.60
N TYR A 471 28.06 -51.11 -42.35
CA TYR A 471 28.13 -52.30 -41.51
C TYR A 471 26.76 -52.62 -40.92
N ILE A 472 26.47 -53.90 -40.76
CA ILE A 472 25.29 -54.35 -40.02
C ILE A 472 25.70 -54.64 -38.57
N LEU A 473 25.06 -53.96 -37.63
CA LEU A 473 25.22 -54.18 -36.20
C LEU A 473 23.98 -54.84 -35.62
N ILE A 474 24.17 -55.66 -34.59
CA ILE A 474 23.08 -56.14 -33.74
C ILE A 474 23.12 -55.38 -32.42
N GLY A 475 22.06 -54.65 -32.14
CA GLY A 475 21.84 -53.96 -30.87
C GLY A 475 20.95 -54.77 -29.93
N HIS A 476 21.40 -55.06 -28.72
CA HIS A 476 20.57 -55.64 -27.66
C HIS A 476 20.88 -54.97 -26.33
N GLN A 477 19.83 -54.50 -25.62
CA GLN A 477 19.97 -53.83 -24.32
C GLN A 477 20.96 -52.64 -24.30
N GLY A 478 21.08 -51.92 -25.40
CA GLY A 478 21.97 -50.76 -25.52
C GLY A 478 23.42 -51.11 -25.88
N LEU A 479 23.78 -52.39 -25.98
CA LEU A 479 25.06 -52.84 -26.53
C LEU A 479 24.89 -53.15 -28.01
N ALA A 480 25.80 -52.66 -28.84
CA ALA A 480 25.84 -52.94 -30.28
C ALA A 480 27.10 -53.72 -30.62
N THR A 481 26.94 -54.85 -31.30
CA THR A 481 28.06 -55.69 -31.74
C THR A 481 28.02 -55.84 -33.26
N PRO A 482 29.15 -55.68 -33.97
CA PRO A 482 29.20 -55.97 -35.39
C PRO A 482 28.93 -57.46 -35.63
N LEU A 483 28.17 -57.77 -36.68
CA LEU A 483 28.08 -59.14 -37.18
C LEU A 483 29.43 -59.50 -37.81
N GLN A 484 30.19 -60.37 -37.16
CA GLN A 484 31.41 -60.91 -37.74
C GLN A 484 31.03 -61.84 -38.90
N GLU A 485 31.67 -61.64 -40.06
CA GLU A 485 31.64 -62.59 -41.16
C GLU A 485 32.39 -63.85 -40.70
N ASN A 486 31.67 -64.97 -40.58
CA ASN A 486 32.25 -66.29 -40.36
C ASN A 486 32.63 -66.92 -41.70
#